data_AF-A0A349K3H0-F1
#
_entry.id   AF-A0A349K3H0-F1
#
_cell.length_a   1.000
_cell.length_b   1.000
_cell.length_c   1.000
_cell.angle_alpha   90.00
_cell.angle_beta   90.00
_cell.angle_gamma   90.00
#
_symmetry.space_group_name_H-M   'P 1'
#
loop_
_entity.id
_entity.type
_entity.pdbx_description
1 polymer ?
#
loop_
_entity_poly.entity_id
_entity_poly.type
_entity_poly.pdbx_seq_one_letter_code
_entity_poly.pdbx_strand_id
1 'polypeptide(L)'
;KAADHRLSRIWDAALIELDSPISPDVIAGVPPTTKPAGKDLMVHLAGYGHRGNGLLGDYQPPGTLTLGRNFFDQRPTPELLLSLGLPQDYGPLLIHRFDPDKNEAHFAAGDSGGPGLVLDSDGRVRIASLNLGRHRGPSDHDHRLNGSFGELGLSLDASSLHPWLQPFLSQHRQALNNGTRTPPPPDK
;
A
#
# COMPACT_ATOMS: atom_id res chain seq x y z
N LYS A 1 9.36 22.33 28.17
CA LYS A 1 8.54 22.54 26.95
C LYS A 1 7.99 21.18 26.55
N ALA A 2 6.73 20.90 26.87
CA ALA A 2 6.08 19.65 26.48
C ALA A 2 5.97 19.65 24.95
N ALA A 3 6.59 18.66 24.29
CA ALA A 3 6.39 18.44 22.88
C ALA A 3 4.92 18.09 22.66
N ASP A 4 4.31 18.70 21.65
CA ASP A 4 2.92 18.45 21.28
C ASP A 4 2.81 16.99 20.77
N HIS A 5 2.44 16.07 21.66
CA HIS A 5 2.30 14.64 21.40
C HIS A 5 1.19 14.30 20.38
N ARG A 6 0.55 15.30 19.76
CA ARG A 6 -0.53 15.13 18.77
C ARG A 6 -0.04 14.68 17.39
N LEU A 7 1.26 14.70 17.12
CA LEU A 7 1.86 14.16 15.88
C LEU A 7 2.44 12.75 16.09
N SER A 8 1.80 11.90 16.89
CA SER A 8 2.33 10.55 17.18
C SER A 8 2.13 9.53 16.06
N ARG A 9 1.15 9.72 15.17
CA ARG A 9 0.75 8.70 14.19
C ARG A 9 1.31 8.97 12.80
N ILE A 10 1.85 7.93 12.17
CA ILE A 10 2.37 7.98 10.81
C ILE A 10 1.23 7.66 9.85
N TRP A 11 0.84 8.68 9.10
CA TRP A 11 -0.11 8.59 8.00
C TRP A 11 0.60 9.00 6.72
N ASP A 12 1.15 8.01 6.02
CA ASP A 12 1.88 8.23 4.78
C ASP A 12 1.00 7.78 3.60
N ALA A 13 0.05 8.64 3.27
CA ALA A 13 -0.89 8.44 2.17
C ALA A 13 -1.25 9.79 1.55
N ALA A 14 -1.48 9.80 0.24
CA ALA A 14 -1.94 10.95 -0.50
C ALA A 14 -3.10 10.58 -1.44
N LEU A 15 -3.92 11.57 -1.75
CA LEU A 15 -4.92 11.48 -2.81
C LEU A 15 -4.47 12.33 -3.98
N ILE A 16 -4.62 11.79 -5.19
CA ILE A 16 -4.31 12.47 -6.44
C ILE A 16 -5.61 12.54 -7.23
N GLU A 17 -6.05 13.76 -7.52
CA GLU A 17 -7.17 14.00 -8.43
C GLU A 17 -6.66 13.91 -9.88
N LEU A 18 -7.38 13.16 -10.70
CA LEU A 18 -7.07 13.05 -12.13
C LEU A 18 -7.73 14.20 -12.89
N ASP A 19 -7.01 14.75 -13.87
CA ASP A 19 -7.50 15.84 -14.74
C ASP A 19 -8.51 15.36 -15.79
N SER A 20 -8.62 14.05 -15.97
CA SER A 20 -9.40 13.41 -17.01
C SER A 20 -9.95 12.06 -16.53
N PRO A 21 -11.10 11.60 -17.08
CA PRO A 21 -11.63 10.29 -16.78
C PRO A 21 -10.67 9.16 -17.19
N ILE A 22 -10.69 8.08 -16.44
CA ILE A 22 -9.89 6.88 -16.73
C ILE A 22 -10.47 6.20 -17.98
N SER A 23 -9.59 5.73 -18.88
CA SER A 23 -9.98 4.95 -20.07
C SER A 23 -10.81 3.71 -19.67
N PRO A 24 -11.86 3.32 -20.42
CA PRO A 24 -12.62 2.10 -20.16
C PRO A 24 -11.77 0.82 -20.16
N ASP A 25 -10.58 0.86 -20.78
CA ASP A 25 -9.67 -0.29 -20.90
C ASP A 25 -8.83 -0.51 -19.64
N VAL A 26 -8.91 0.41 -18.67
CA VAL A 26 -8.17 0.37 -17.41
C VAL A 26 -9.10 -0.11 -16.30
N ILE A 27 -8.69 -1.16 -15.58
CA ILE A 27 -9.37 -1.56 -14.34
C ILE A 27 -9.19 -0.45 -13.31
N ALA A 28 -10.25 0.32 -13.09
CA ALA A 28 -10.28 1.44 -12.17
C ALA A 28 -11.13 1.14 -10.92
N GLY A 29 -10.95 1.97 -9.88
CA GLY A 29 -11.87 1.99 -8.74
C GLY A 29 -11.77 0.79 -7.80
N VAL A 30 -10.60 0.15 -7.69
CA VAL A 30 -10.35 -0.88 -6.68
C VAL A 30 -10.40 -0.21 -5.29
N PRO A 31 -11.40 -0.51 -4.44
CA PRO A 31 -11.53 0.18 -3.17
C PRO A 31 -10.59 -0.43 -2.12
N PRO A 32 -10.22 0.34 -1.08
CA PRO A 32 -9.58 -0.22 0.09
C PRO A 32 -10.50 -1.23 0.80
N THR A 33 -9.92 -2.21 1.46
CA THR A 33 -10.65 -3.16 2.32
C THR A 33 -11.19 -2.45 3.56
N THR A 34 -12.41 -2.79 3.98
CA THR A 34 -12.96 -2.29 5.26
C THR A 34 -12.47 -3.10 6.46
N LYS A 35 -11.85 -4.27 6.22
CA LYS A 35 -11.35 -5.17 7.26
C LYS A 35 -9.87 -4.89 7.51
N PRO A 36 -9.46 -4.63 8.76
CA PRO A 36 -8.05 -4.50 9.10
C PRO A 36 -7.24 -5.71 8.68
N ALA A 37 -6.00 -5.47 8.28
CA ALA A 37 -5.10 -6.55 7.95
C ALA A 37 -4.80 -7.40 9.20
N GLY A 38 -4.98 -8.71 9.05
CA GLY A 38 -4.70 -9.69 10.11
C GLY A 38 -3.34 -10.33 9.95
N LYS A 39 -2.87 -10.96 11.03
CA LYS A 39 -1.75 -11.90 10.99
C LYS A 39 -2.03 -13.01 9.95
N ASP A 40 -1.00 -13.38 9.21
CA ASP A 40 -0.97 -14.38 8.15
C ASP A 40 -1.89 -14.07 6.95
N LEU A 41 -2.41 -12.83 6.85
CA LEU A 41 -3.08 -12.39 5.63
C LEU A 41 -2.03 -12.29 4.51
N MET A 42 -2.22 -13.12 3.49
CA MET A 42 -1.41 -13.07 2.27
C MET A 42 -1.85 -11.89 1.41
N VAL A 43 -0.87 -11.12 0.95
CA VAL A 43 -1.06 -9.99 0.04
C VAL A 43 -0.23 -10.15 -1.22
N HIS A 44 -0.82 -9.76 -2.35
CA HIS A 44 -0.11 -9.62 -3.61
C HIS A 44 0.40 -8.20 -3.73
N LEU A 45 1.68 -8.02 -3.97
CA LEU A 45 2.30 -6.73 -4.16
C LEU A 45 2.70 -6.60 -5.62
N ALA A 46 2.37 -5.46 -6.21
CA ALA A 46 2.69 -5.16 -7.59
C ALA A 46 3.28 -3.76 -7.71
N GLY A 47 4.29 -3.62 -8.56
CA GLY A 47 5.00 -2.35 -8.72
C GLY A 47 5.96 -2.35 -9.90
N TYR A 48 6.54 -1.18 -10.15
CA TYR A 48 7.50 -0.94 -11.24
C TYR A 48 8.89 -0.59 -10.71
N GLY A 49 9.12 -0.78 -9.41
CA GLY A 49 10.36 -0.47 -8.74
C GLY A 49 11.57 -1.19 -9.32
N HIS A 50 12.74 -0.78 -8.83
CA HIS A 50 13.99 -1.41 -9.20
C HIS A 50 13.97 -2.90 -8.91
N ARG A 51 14.66 -3.68 -9.74
CA ARG A 51 14.80 -5.11 -9.51
C ARG A 51 16.24 -5.44 -9.21
N GLY A 52 16.41 -6.55 -8.53
CA GLY A 52 17.69 -7.12 -8.18
C GLY A 52 17.62 -7.91 -6.91
N ASN A 53 18.58 -8.81 -6.73
CA ASN A 53 18.72 -9.57 -5.49
C ASN A 53 19.49 -8.84 -4.38
N GLY A 54 19.78 -7.55 -4.56
CA GLY A 54 20.58 -6.79 -3.62
C GLY A 54 22.07 -7.16 -3.61
N LEU A 55 22.54 -8.03 -4.52
CA LEU A 55 23.97 -8.22 -4.77
C LEU A 55 24.48 -7.13 -5.72
N LEU A 56 25.68 -6.62 -5.45
CA LEU A 56 26.36 -5.65 -6.30
C LEU A 56 26.41 -6.15 -7.76
N GLY A 57 25.70 -5.46 -8.65
CA GLY A 57 25.70 -5.73 -10.09
C GLY A 57 24.42 -6.36 -10.66
N ASP A 58 23.52 -6.89 -9.84
CA ASP A 58 22.23 -7.44 -10.30
C ASP A 58 21.13 -6.37 -10.30
N TYR A 59 21.41 -5.19 -10.84
CA TYR A 59 20.42 -4.12 -10.96
C TYR A 59 19.69 -4.25 -12.29
N GLN A 60 18.37 -4.42 -12.26
CA GLN A 60 17.54 -4.23 -13.45
C GLN A 60 16.79 -2.91 -13.33
N PRO A 61 16.75 -2.12 -14.42
CA PRO A 61 16.07 -0.84 -14.43
C PRO A 61 14.57 -1.01 -14.14
N PRO A 62 13.93 0.04 -13.58
CA PRO A 62 12.49 0.04 -13.37
C PRO A 62 11.74 0.02 -14.71
N GLY A 63 10.44 -0.23 -14.67
CA GLY A 63 9.56 -0.07 -15.84
C GLY A 63 8.96 -1.34 -16.40
N THR A 64 9.22 -2.50 -15.80
CA THR A 64 8.40 -3.70 -16.02
C THR A 64 7.64 -4.03 -14.75
N LEU A 65 6.33 -4.24 -14.86
CA LEU A 65 5.47 -4.61 -13.73
C LEU A 65 5.95 -5.92 -13.13
N THR A 66 6.17 -5.94 -11.82
CA THR A 66 6.41 -7.15 -11.04
C THR A 66 5.17 -7.52 -10.25
N LEU A 67 5.06 -8.80 -9.94
CA LEU A 67 4.07 -9.32 -9.00
C LEU A 67 4.79 -10.30 -8.09
N GLY A 68 4.62 -10.12 -6.80
CA GLY A 68 5.03 -11.09 -5.79
C GLY A 68 3.98 -11.19 -4.69
N ARG A 69 4.26 -12.03 -3.70
CA ARG A 69 3.41 -12.14 -2.52
C ARG A 69 4.21 -12.11 -1.24
N ASN A 70 3.61 -11.56 -0.20
CA ASN A 70 4.09 -11.60 1.18
C ASN A 70 2.91 -11.92 2.12
N PHE A 71 3.23 -12.18 3.38
CA PHE A 71 2.24 -12.34 4.44
C PHE A 71 2.41 -11.23 5.45
N PHE A 72 1.33 -10.76 6.06
CA PHE A 72 1.47 -9.91 7.24
C PHE A 72 1.82 -10.77 8.46
N ASP A 73 2.82 -10.37 9.23
CA ASP A 73 3.22 -11.12 10.44
C ASP A 73 2.35 -10.73 11.64
N GLN A 74 2.46 -9.49 12.07
CA GLN A 74 1.76 -8.93 13.22
C GLN A 74 1.82 -7.40 13.15
N ARG A 75 1.01 -6.72 13.96
CA ARG A 75 1.21 -5.28 14.19
C ARG A 75 2.61 -5.06 14.80
N PRO A 76 3.36 -4.03 14.38
CA PRO A 76 4.64 -3.71 14.99
C PRO A 76 4.59 -3.66 16.52
N THR A 77 5.53 -4.34 17.15
CA THR A 77 5.71 -4.29 18.61
C THR A 77 6.39 -2.97 19.01
N PRO A 78 6.16 -2.45 20.24
CA PRO A 78 6.84 -1.26 20.76
C PRO A 78 8.37 -1.30 20.58
N GLU A 79 8.99 -2.47 20.75
CA GLU A 79 10.43 -2.68 20.63
C GLU A 79 10.91 -2.53 19.19
N LEU A 80 10.18 -3.14 18.24
CA LEU A 80 10.49 -2.97 16.83
C LEU A 80 10.35 -1.51 16.43
N LEU A 81 9.28 -0.83 16.81
CA LEU A 81 9.08 0.58 16.49
C LEU A 81 10.18 1.46 17.05
N LEU A 82 10.61 1.20 18.28
CA LEU A 82 11.76 1.88 18.88
C LEU A 82 13.03 1.67 18.05
N SER A 83 13.28 0.44 17.57
CA SER A 83 14.42 0.15 16.67
C SER A 83 14.30 0.83 15.30
N LEU A 84 13.08 1.09 14.84
CA LEU A 84 12.78 1.85 13.62
C LEU A 84 12.89 3.38 13.83
N GLY A 85 13.12 3.85 15.06
CA GLY A 85 13.06 5.27 15.41
C GLY A 85 11.65 5.87 15.33
N LEU A 86 10.61 5.03 15.38
CA LEU A 86 9.21 5.42 15.28
C LEU A 86 8.59 5.57 16.69
N PRO A 87 7.60 6.47 16.85
CA PRO A 87 6.88 6.63 18.11
C PRO A 87 6.09 5.36 18.50
N GLN A 88 5.83 5.17 19.79
CA GLN A 88 5.07 4.00 20.29
C GLN A 88 3.61 3.95 19.82
N ASP A 89 2.99 5.08 19.46
CA ASP A 89 1.65 5.18 18.83
C ASP A 89 1.77 5.57 17.35
N TYR A 90 2.46 4.75 16.57
CA TYR A 90 2.87 4.95 15.17
C TYR A 90 1.75 4.93 14.13
N GLY A 91 0.48 4.76 14.51
CA GLY A 91 -0.62 4.65 13.55
C GLY A 91 -0.74 3.25 12.94
N PRO A 92 -1.40 3.10 11.78
CA PRO A 92 -1.82 1.81 11.27
C PRO A 92 -0.75 1.15 10.38
N LEU A 93 0.48 0.97 10.87
CA LEU A 93 1.52 0.28 10.12
C LEU A 93 1.38 -1.25 10.16
N LEU A 94 1.78 -1.88 9.07
CA LEU A 94 1.81 -3.32 8.84
C LEU A 94 3.22 -3.77 8.52
N ILE A 95 3.53 -5.00 8.94
CA ILE A 95 4.82 -5.64 8.73
C ILE A 95 4.65 -6.85 7.85
N HIS A 96 5.51 -6.94 6.85
CA HIS A 96 5.58 -8.09 5.97
C HIS A 96 6.57 -9.12 6.52
N ARG A 97 6.12 -10.37 6.53
CA ARG A 97 6.95 -11.57 6.60
C ARG A 97 7.10 -12.12 5.19
N PHE A 98 8.34 -12.39 4.84
CA PHE A 98 8.73 -12.93 3.55
C PHE A 98 8.40 -14.41 3.44
N ASP A 99 8.02 -14.83 2.23
CA ASP A 99 7.75 -16.22 1.86
C ASP A 99 8.85 -16.69 0.90
N PRO A 100 9.99 -17.17 1.42
CA PRO A 100 11.20 -17.43 0.62
C PRO A 100 11.02 -18.55 -0.42
N ASP A 101 9.98 -19.37 -0.28
CA ASP A 101 9.76 -20.54 -1.15
C ASP A 101 8.91 -20.21 -2.40
N LYS A 102 8.44 -18.96 -2.55
CA LYS A 102 7.15 -18.73 -3.22
C LYS A 102 6.99 -17.34 -3.85
N ASN A 103 7.76 -17.01 -4.89
CA ASN A 103 7.67 -15.74 -5.66
C ASN A 103 7.44 -14.52 -4.76
N GLU A 104 8.36 -14.37 -3.80
CA GLU A 104 8.37 -13.33 -2.79
C GLU A 104 8.26 -11.94 -3.42
N ALA A 105 7.46 -11.07 -2.81
CA ALA A 105 7.43 -9.68 -3.24
C ALA A 105 8.59 -8.90 -2.62
N HIS A 106 9.41 -8.30 -3.48
CA HIS A 106 10.51 -7.45 -3.07
C HIS A 106 10.03 -6.01 -2.89
N PHE A 107 10.59 -5.32 -1.90
CA PHE A 107 10.42 -3.88 -1.76
C PHE A 107 11.66 -3.17 -2.29
N ALA A 108 11.49 -2.39 -3.34
CA ALA A 108 12.58 -1.62 -3.93
C ALA A 108 12.20 -0.15 -4.10
N ALA A 109 13.21 0.67 -4.34
CA ALA A 109 12.97 2.06 -4.71
C ALA A 109 12.13 2.10 -6.01
N GLY A 110 11.06 2.89 -5.98
CA GLY A 110 10.05 2.96 -7.04
C GLY A 110 8.75 2.21 -6.76
N ASP A 111 8.68 1.39 -5.70
CA ASP A 111 7.43 0.71 -5.28
C ASP A 111 6.65 1.45 -4.18
N SER A 112 7.16 2.59 -3.69
CA SER A 112 6.49 3.42 -2.68
C SER A 112 5.12 3.89 -3.17
N GLY A 113 4.11 3.82 -2.28
CA GLY A 113 2.70 4.07 -2.59
C GLY A 113 2.02 2.93 -3.36
N GLY A 114 2.75 1.92 -3.80
CA GLY A 114 2.21 0.76 -4.51
C GLY A 114 1.22 -0.05 -3.67
N PRO A 115 0.22 -0.71 -4.30
CA PRO A 115 -0.83 -1.40 -3.57
C PRO A 115 -0.42 -2.81 -3.14
N GLY A 116 -0.79 -3.17 -1.90
CA GLY A 116 -0.98 -4.56 -1.49
C GLY A 116 -2.42 -4.99 -1.71
N LEU A 117 -2.61 -5.99 -2.56
CA LEU A 117 -3.90 -6.47 -3.04
C LEU A 117 -4.31 -7.79 -2.37
N VAL A 118 -5.58 -7.88 -2.01
CA VAL A 118 -6.20 -9.10 -1.48
C VAL A 118 -7.46 -9.46 -2.23
N LEU A 119 -7.78 -10.74 -2.26
CA LEU A 119 -9.11 -11.21 -2.63
C LEU A 119 -9.96 -11.25 -1.36
N ASP A 120 -10.99 -10.41 -1.28
CA ASP A 120 -11.89 -10.39 -0.13
C ASP A 120 -12.91 -11.55 -0.23
N SER A 121 -13.65 -11.79 0.85
CA SER A 121 -14.61 -12.90 0.97
C SER A 121 -15.74 -12.87 -0.07
N ASP A 122 -16.00 -11.70 -0.67
CA ASP A 122 -16.98 -11.51 -1.75
C ASP A 122 -16.40 -11.83 -3.15
N GLY A 123 -15.16 -12.32 -3.21
CA GLY A 123 -14.44 -12.64 -4.44
C GLY A 123 -13.94 -11.43 -5.21
N ARG A 124 -13.98 -10.22 -4.62
CA ARG A 124 -13.51 -9.00 -5.26
C ARG A 124 -12.13 -8.60 -4.76
N VAL A 125 -11.34 -8.00 -5.64
CA VAL A 125 -10.03 -7.44 -5.29
C VAL A 125 -10.22 -6.16 -4.47
N ARG A 126 -9.40 -6.02 -3.42
CA ARG A 126 -9.35 -4.85 -2.54
C ARG A 126 -7.90 -4.43 -2.30
N ILE A 127 -7.71 -3.15 -2.03
CA ILE A 127 -6.42 -2.63 -1.54
C ILE A 127 -6.38 -2.87 -0.03
N ALA A 128 -5.51 -3.77 0.43
CA ALA A 128 -5.27 -4.04 1.85
C ALA A 128 -4.23 -3.10 2.46
N SER A 129 -3.26 -2.67 1.66
CA SER A 129 -2.17 -1.85 2.17
C SER A 129 -1.54 -0.95 1.12
N LEU A 130 -0.81 0.07 1.56
CA LEU A 130 0.03 0.93 0.72
C LEU A 130 1.49 0.75 1.12
N ASN A 131 2.38 0.51 0.16
CA ASN A 131 3.80 0.28 0.42
C ASN A 131 4.49 1.56 0.88
N LEU A 132 5.15 1.50 2.04
CA LEU A 132 5.94 2.63 2.54
C LEU A 132 7.42 2.43 2.25
N GLY A 133 7.88 1.18 2.35
CA GLY A 133 9.25 0.80 2.03
C GLY A 133 9.72 -0.37 2.88
N ARG A 134 11.01 -0.37 3.21
CA ARG A 134 11.65 -1.41 4.02
C ARG A 134 12.43 -0.80 5.17
N HIS A 135 12.55 -1.54 6.26
CA HIS A 135 13.50 -1.22 7.31
C HIS A 135 14.91 -1.69 6.91
N ARG A 136 15.87 -0.78 7.04
CA ARG A 136 17.29 -1.01 6.76
C ARG A 136 17.91 -1.96 7.79
N GLY A 137 18.34 -3.14 7.36
CA GLY A 137 19.22 -3.99 8.18
C GLY A 137 20.65 -3.42 8.26
N PRO A 138 21.48 -3.90 9.19
CA PRO A 138 22.89 -3.47 9.31
C PRO A 138 23.75 -3.81 8.09
N SER A 139 23.26 -4.66 7.16
CA SER A 139 23.96 -5.10 5.95
C SER A 139 23.83 -4.15 4.75
N ASP A 140 22.95 -3.15 4.79
CA ASP A 140 22.72 -2.25 3.68
C ASP A 140 23.56 -0.96 3.83
N HIS A 141 24.84 -1.00 3.45
CA HIS A 141 25.78 0.12 3.59
C HIS A 141 25.83 1.08 2.40
N ASP A 142 25.31 0.69 1.24
CA ASP A 142 25.29 1.50 0.03
C ASP A 142 23.88 1.45 -0.51
N HIS A 143 23.21 2.60 -0.57
CA HIS A 143 21.79 2.82 -0.96
C HIS A 143 21.42 2.29 -2.36
N ARG A 144 22.32 1.53 -2.99
CA ARG A 144 22.31 0.90 -4.29
C ARG A 144 21.97 -0.60 -4.25
N LEU A 145 21.87 -1.22 -3.06
CA LEU A 145 21.41 -2.62 -2.93
C LEU A 145 19.88 -2.63 -3.05
N ASN A 146 19.42 -2.85 -4.28
CA ASN A 146 18.03 -2.63 -4.74
C ASN A 146 17.08 -3.83 -4.54
N GLY A 147 17.40 -4.74 -3.63
CA GLY A 147 16.55 -5.87 -3.29
C GLY A 147 16.80 -6.32 -1.86
N SER A 148 15.73 -6.46 -1.09
CA SER A 148 15.78 -6.87 0.30
C SER A 148 15.22 -8.28 0.46
N PHE A 149 16.02 -9.29 0.13
CA PHE A 149 15.67 -10.65 0.50
C PHE A 149 15.71 -10.77 2.04
N GLY A 150 14.54 -10.94 2.65
CA GLY A 150 14.43 -11.15 4.10
C GLY A 150 14.52 -9.91 5.01
N GLU A 151 14.55 -8.67 4.49
CA GLU A 151 14.50 -7.47 5.36
C GLU A 151 13.08 -6.93 5.54
N LEU A 152 12.70 -6.62 6.77
CA LEU A 152 11.35 -6.23 7.17
C LEU A 152 10.69 -5.15 6.27
N GLY A 153 9.65 -5.56 5.51
CA GLY A 153 8.83 -4.65 4.71
C GLY A 153 7.79 -3.92 5.55
N LEU A 154 7.50 -2.66 5.18
CA LEU A 154 6.56 -1.79 5.88
C LEU A 154 5.48 -1.25 4.93
N SER A 155 4.22 -1.35 5.36
CA SER A 155 3.08 -0.77 4.67
C SER A 155 2.12 -0.07 5.63
N LEU A 156 1.26 0.78 5.09
CA LEU A 156 0.11 1.36 5.79
C LEU A 156 -1.12 0.46 5.60
N ASP A 157 -1.89 0.18 6.66
CA ASP A 157 -3.18 -0.52 6.57
C ASP A 157 -4.22 0.38 5.91
N ALA A 158 -4.65 0.01 4.70
CA ALA A 158 -5.58 0.79 3.91
C ALA A 158 -6.99 0.86 4.53
N SER A 159 -7.36 -0.10 5.39
CA SER A 159 -8.65 -0.05 6.09
C SER A 159 -8.76 1.16 7.01
N SER A 160 -7.65 1.58 7.60
CA SER A 160 -7.59 2.70 8.53
C SER A 160 -7.78 4.06 7.84
N LEU A 161 -7.63 4.11 6.50
CA LEU A 161 -7.88 5.31 5.71
C LEU A 161 -9.37 5.57 5.46
N HIS A 162 -10.26 4.61 5.73
CA HIS A 162 -11.69 4.72 5.41
C HIS A 162 -12.34 6.01 5.90
N PRO A 163 -12.21 6.42 7.18
CA PRO A 163 -12.83 7.64 7.67
C PRO A 163 -12.35 8.89 6.93
N TRP A 164 -11.06 8.94 6.59
CA TRP A 164 -10.47 10.05 5.83
C TRP A 164 -10.91 10.06 4.36
N LEU A 165 -11.09 8.87 3.76
CA LEU A 165 -11.53 8.73 2.37
C LEU A 165 -13.04 8.94 2.16
N GLN A 166 -13.87 8.72 3.19
CA GLN A 166 -15.35 8.76 3.08
C GLN A 166 -15.90 10.01 2.36
N PRO A 167 -15.45 11.25 2.67
CA PRO A 167 -16.00 12.44 2.02
C PRO A 167 -15.81 12.42 0.50
N PHE A 168 -14.64 11.98 0.03
CA PHE A 168 -14.29 11.90 -1.38
C PHE A 168 -15.04 10.78 -2.11
N LEU A 169 -15.13 9.60 -1.48
CA LEU A 169 -15.86 8.46 -2.02
C LEU A 169 -17.36 8.73 -2.15
N SER A 170 -17.93 9.46 -1.19
CA SER A 170 -19.36 9.81 -1.18
C SER A 170 -19.71 10.80 -2.29
N GLN A 171 -18.89 11.84 -2.50
CA GLN A 171 -19.06 12.80 -3.59
C GLN A 171 -18.96 12.13 -4.96
N HIS A 172 -17.98 11.24 -5.14
CA HIS A 172 -17.83 10.49 -6.39
C HIS A 172 -19.06 9.62 -6.71
N ARG A 173 -19.59 8.91 -5.71
CA ARG A 173 -20.81 8.10 -5.87
C ARG A 173 -22.04 8.95 -6.22
N GLN A 174 -22.17 10.14 -5.61
CA GLN A 174 -23.25 11.08 -5.93
C GLN A 174 -23.14 11.61 -7.37
N ALA A 175 -21.93 11.95 -7.82
CA ALA A 175 -21.68 12.39 -9.19
C ALA A 175 -22.05 11.32 -10.23
N LEU A 176 -21.65 10.06 -9.99
CA LEU A 176 -22.03 8.93 -10.84
C LEU A 176 -23.54 8.74 -10.93
N ASN A 177 -24.23 8.74 -9.78
CA ASN A 177 -25.69 8.54 -9.73
C ASN A 177 -26.46 9.69 -10.41
N ASN A 178 -25.96 10.91 -10.32
CA ASN A 178 -26.58 12.08 -10.95
C ASN A 178 -26.32 12.13 -12.47
N GLY A 179 -25.15 11.68 -12.93
CA GLY A 179 -24.83 11.55 -14.36
C GLY A 179 -25.63 10.47 -15.09
N THR A 180 -26.19 9.49 -14.37
CA THR A 180 -27.03 8.42 -14.95
C THR A 180 -28.53 8.76 -15.03
N ARG A 181 -28.97 9.95 -14.58
CA ARG A 181 -30.37 10.37 -14.77
C ARG A 181 -30.58 10.79 -16.23
N THR A 182 -31.15 9.91 -17.04
CA THR A 182 -31.76 10.27 -18.32
C THR A 182 -32.79 11.38 -18.08
N PRO A 183 -32.78 12.49 -18.86
CA PRO A 183 -33.80 13.51 -18.74
C PRO A 183 -35.18 12.88 -18.98
N PRO A 184 -36.23 13.34 -18.26
CA PRO A 184 -37.59 12.88 -18.52
C PRO A 184 -37.93 13.13 -19.99
N PRO A 185 -38.68 12.21 -20.64
CA PRO A 185 -39.12 12.43 -22.02
C PRO A 185 -39.91 13.75 -22.08
N PRO A 186 -39.78 14.53 -23.17
CA PRO A 186 -40.52 15.77 -23.31
C PRO A 186 -42.03 15.48 -23.23
N ASP A 187 -42.73 16.26 -22.40
CA ASP A 187 -44.17 16.21 -22.28
C ASP A 187 -44.80 16.38 -23.68
N LYS A 188 -45.72 15.47 -24.03
CA LYS A 188 -46.50 15.50 -25.27
C LYS A 188 -47.71 16.42 -25.14
#